data_AF-A0A8T4P6G2-F1
#
_entry.id   AF-A0A8T4P6G2-F1
#
_cell.length_a   1.000
_cell.length_b   1.000
_cell.length_c   1.000
_cell.angle_alpha   90.00
_cell.angle_beta   90.00
_cell.angle_gamma   90.00
#
_symmetry.space_group_name_H-M   'P 1'
#
loop_
_entity.id
_entity.type
_entity.pdbx_description
1 polymer ?
#
loop_
_entity_poly.entity_id
_entity_poly.type
_entity_poly.pdbx_seq_one_letter_code
_entity_poly.pdbx_strand_id
1 'polypeptide(L)'
;MFKIYHFKKLSSTNYEARKFSAGSIIIADTQTKGKGRLKRKWSSSKGGVYMSIVLKPKIKNLNKLTIIAVKAVQRTLKKLDIATKIKFPNDLQYKGKKICGILTENIFKNDKIEKMIIGIGINTNNPLPKSLESKAITLKKIMKKGVNNKKIINKLLKEFNLLY
;
A
#
# COMPACT_ATOMS: atom_id res chain seq x y z
N MET A 1 -5.74 16.84 7.74
CA MET A 1 -6.09 15.49 8.25
C MET A 1 -6.73 14.71 7.10
N PHE A 2 -6.42 13.42 6.91
CA PHE A 2 -7.05 12.62 5.85
C PHE A 2 -8.44 12.13 6.26
N LYS A 3 -9.40 12.12 5.33
CA LYS A 3 -10.69 11.47 5.49
C LYS A 3 -10.61 10.01 5.07
N ILE A 4 -10.95 9.08 5.98
CA ILE A 4 -10.83 7.63 5.74
C ILE A 4 -12.19 7.06 5.33
N TYR A 5 -12.19 6.30 4.24
CA TYR A 5 -13.32 5.53 3.74
C TYR A 5 -12.96 4.05 3.74
N HIS A 6 -13.73 3.24 4.46
CA HIS A 6 -13.47 1.80 4.61
C HIS A 6 -14.61 0.99 3.99
N PHE A 7 -14.24 0.04 3.14
CA PHE A 7 -15.14 -0.84 2.42
C PHE A 7 -14.86 -2.30 2.76
N LYS A 8 -15.91 -3.13 2.82
CA LYS A 8 -15.73 -4.59 3.00
C LYS A 8 -15.07 -5.25 1.78
N LYS A 9 -15.41 -4.79 0.57
CA LYS A 9 -14.94 -5.38 -0.69
C LYS A 9 -14.96 -4.33 -1.79
N LEU A 10 -13.89 -4.28 -2.59
CA LEU A 10 -13.78 -3.44 -3.78
C LEU A 10 -13.19 -4.23 -4.95
N SER A 11 -13.28 -3.68 -6.16
CA SER A 11 -12.47 -4.19 -7.28
C SER A 11 -10.99 -3.86 -7.06
N SER A 12 -10.68 -2.59 -6.78
CA SER A 12 -9.38 -2.10 -6.34
C SER A 12 -9.54 -0.78 -5.59
N THR A 13 -8.80 -0.58 -4.51
CA THR A 13 -8.73 0.69 -3.79
C THR A 13 -8.20 1.82 -4.68
N ASN A 14 -7.24 1.56 -5.58
CA ASN A 14 -6.74 2.56 -6.54
C ASN A 14 -7.83 3.05 -7.50
N TYR A 15 -8.70 2.14 -7.94
CA TYR A 15 -9.80 2.48 -8.84
C TYR A 15 -10.88 3.25 -8.13
N GLU A 16 -11.25 2.81 -6.94
CA GLU A 16 -12.26 3.50 -6.13
C GLU A 16 -11.77 4.90 -5.75
N ALA A 17 -10.49 5.04 -5.41
CA ALA A 17 -9.85 6.31 -5.07
C ALA A 17 -9.96 7.39 -6.18
N ARG A 18 -10.19 7.01 -7.44
CA ARG A 18 -10.40 7.97 -8.54
C ARG A 18 -11.67 8.79 -8.36
N LYS A 19 -12.65 8.30 -7.61
CA LYS A 19 -13.92 8.99 -7.32
C LYS A 19 -13.82 10.01 -6.17
N PHE A 20 -12.73 9.98 -5.41
CA PHE A 20 -12.58 10.78 -4.20
C PHE A 20 -11.69 12.01 -4.44
N SER A 21 -11.91 13.05 -3.66
CA SER A 21 -11.07 14.25 -3.65
C SER A 21 -9.73 13.97 -2.95
N ALA A 22 -8.73 14.81 -3.25
CA ALA A 22 -7.48 14.85 -2.50
C ALA A 22 -7.73 15.02 -0.99
N GLY A 23 -6.89 14.39 -0.17
CA GLY A 23 -7.11 14.30 1.27
C GLY A 23 -7.95 13.09 1.69
N SER A 24 -8.25 12.16 0.78
CA SER A 24 -8.97 10.93 1.07
C SER A 24 -8.04 9.72 1.17
N ILE A 25 -8.41 8.76 2.01
CA ILE A 25 -7.82 7.42 2.09
C ILE A 25 -8.92 6.40 1.89
N ILE A 26 -8.68 5.47 0.97
CA ILE A 26 -9.62 4.39 0.66
C ILE A 26 -9.00 3.09 1.17
N ILE A 27 -9.74 2.33 1.96
CA ILE A 27 -9.30 1.05 2.54
C ILE A 27 -10.33 -0.02 2.16
N ALA A 28 -9.86 -1.22 1.81
CA ALA A 28 -10.75 -2.36 1.62
C ALA A 28 -10.24 -3.60 2.38
N ASP A 29 -11.15 -4.38 2.96
CA ASP A 29 -10.77 -5.68 3.57
C ASP A 29 -10.34 -6.69 2.49
N THR A 30 -10.94 -6.59 1.30
CA THR A 30 -10.65 -7.46 0.15
C THR A 30 -10.69 -6.71 -1.18
N GLN A 31 -9.90 -7.15 -2.17
CA GLN A 31 -9.97 -6.66 -3.55
C GLN A 31 -10.15 -7.82 -4.53
N THR A 32 -11.13 -7.74 -5.45
CA THR A 32 -11.35 -8.78 -6.48
C THR A 32 -10.43 -8.62 -7.69
N LYS A 33 -9.95 -7.40 -7.95
CA LYS A 33 -9.08 -7.04 -9.08
C LYS A 33 -7.90 -6.20 -8.59
N GLY A 34 -7.31 -6.57 -7.46
CA GLY A 34 -6.13 -5.90 -6.89
C GLY A 34 -5.00 -5.78 -7.92
N LYS A 35 -4.33 -4.62 -7.97
CA LYS A 35 -3.36 -4.27 -9.01
C LYS A 35 -1.98 -4.02 -8.44
N GLY A 36 -0.98 -4.47 -9.18
CA GLY A 36 0.40 -4.04 -9.09
C GLY A 36 0.85 -3.35 -10.39
N ARG A 37 2.13 -2.97 -10.44
CA ARG A 37 2.76 -2.41 -11.64
C ARG A 37 2.69 -3.40 -12.82
N LEU A 38 2.81 -2.86 -14.03
CA LEU A 38 2.85 -3.64 -15.29
C LEU A 38 1.67 -4.61 -15.41
N LYS A 39 0.47 -4.17 -15.01
CA LYS A 39 -0.78 -4.94 -15.02
C LYS A 39 -0.75 -6.25 -14.20
N ARG A 40 0.25 -6.47 -13.35
CA ARG A 40 0.32 -7.65 -12.49
C ARG A 40 -0.82 -7.63 -11.46
N LYS A 41 -1.36 -8.81 -11.14
CA LYS A 41 -2.39 -8.94 -10.10
C LYS A 41 -1.75 -8.88 -8.71
N TRP A 42 -2.43 -8.23 -7.77
CA TRP A 42 -2.09 -8.24 -6.34
C TRP A 42 -3.13 -9.08 -5.58
N SER A 43 -2.69 -10.18 -4.97
CA SER A 43 -3.59 -11.04 -4.17
C SER A 43 -4.04 -10.28 -2.92
N SER A 44 -5.35 -10.11 -2.77
CA SER A 44 -5.96 -9.22 -1.78
C SER A 44 -7.05 -9.91 -0.95
N SER A 45 -6.73 -11.06 -0.38
CA SER A 45 -7.63 -11.80 0.51
C SER A 45 -7.78 -11.11 1.87
N LYS A 46 -8.87 -11.42 2.59
CA LYS A 46 -9.14 -10.80 3.90
C LYS A 46 -7.95 -10.97 4.84
N GLY A 47 -7.63 -9.90 5.57
CA GLY A 47 -6.59 -9.90 6.60
C GLY A 47 -5.32 -9.15 6.21
N GLY A 48 -5.12 -8.74 4.96
CA GLY A 48 -4.04 -7.84 4.55
C GLY A 48 -4.39 -6.37 4.77
N VAL A 49 -3.43 -5.48 4.49
CA VAL A 49 -3.68 -4.03 4.39
C VAL A 49 -3.69 -3.65 2.92
N TYR A 50 -4.83 -3.15 2.45
CA TYR A 50 -5.00 -2.66 1.09
C TYR A 50 -5.61 -1.26 1.18
N MET A 51 -4.81 -0.26 0.84
CA MET A 51 -5.24 1.13 0.93
C MET A 51 -4.72 1.98 -0.23
N SER A 52 -5.40 3.09 -0.50
CA SER A 52 -4.98 4.09 -1.47
C SER A 52 -5.07 5.48 -0.86
N ILE A 53 -4.02 6.28 -1.00
CA ILE A 53 -3.95 7.68 -0.54
C ILE A 53 -4.16 8.59 -1.75
N VAL A 54 -5.10 9.52 -1.66
CA VAL A 54 -5.40 10.50 -2.71
C VAL A 54 -4.77 11.85 -2.36
N LEU A 55 -3.87 12.32 -3.21
CA LEU A 55 -3.10 13.54 -2.99
C LEU A 55 -3.35 14.57 -4.08
N LYS A 56 -3.36 15.85 -3.68
CA LYS A 56 -3.17 16.97 -4.59
C LYS A 56 -1.66 17.09 -4.86
N PRO A 57 -1.21 17.18 -6.12
CA PRO A 57 0.20 17.06 -6.44
C PRO A 57 1.01 18.29 -5.99
N LYS A 58 1.65 18.23 -4.82
CA LYS A 58 2.78 19.11 -4.46
C LYS A 58 4.06 18.68 -5.17
N ILE A 59 4.28 17.37 -5.27
CA ILE A 59 5.39 16.71 -5.95
C ILE A 59 4.83 16.06 -7.20
N LYS A 60 5.18 16.55 -8.39
CA LYS A 60 4.69 16.01 -9.68
C LYS A 60 5.51 14.81 -10.19
N ASN A 61 6.46 14.30 -9.40
CA ASN A 61 7.30 13.16 -9.74
C ASN A 61 6.79 11.86 -9.08
N LEU A 62 6.29 10.93 -9.90
CA LEU A 62 5.75 9.63 -9.47
C LEU A 62 6.79 8.77 -8.73
N ASN A 63 8.04 8.77 -9.19
CA ASN A 63 9.09 7.97 -8.58
C ASN A 63 9.43 8.47 -7.17
N LYS A 64 9.50 9.80 -6.98
CA LYS A 64 9.73 10.41 -5.66
C LYS A 64 8.61 10.05 -4.68
N LEU A 65 7.34 10.15 -5.09
CA LEU A 65 6.21 9.73 -4.24
C LEU A 65 6.22 8.24 -3.92
N THR A 66 6.56 7.40 -4.89
CA THR A 66 6.68 5.95 -4.69
C THR A 66 7.75 5.64 -3.64
N ILE A 67 8.91 6.31 -3.71
CA ILE A 67 10.00 6.14 -2.75
C ILE A 67 9.58 6.63 -1.36
N ILE A 68 8.87 7.76 -1.26
CA ILE A 68 8.33 8.27 0.01
C ILE A 68 7.40 7.22 0.65
N ALA A 69 6.46 6.68 -0.12
CA ALA A 69 5.52 5.67 0.36
C ALA A 69 6.23 4.36 0.78
N VAL A 70 7.19 3.88 -0.01
CA VAL A 70 8.01 2.72 0.36
C VAL A 70 8.77 2.97 1.67
N LYS A 71 9.42 4.13 1.82
CA LYS A 71 10.15 4.49 3.04
C LYS A 71 9.22 4.60 4.25
N ALA A 72 8.02 5.13 4.08
CA ALA A 72 7.02 5.21 5.14
C ALA A 72 6.61 3.82 5.65
N VAL A 73 6.38 2.87 4.73
CA VAL A 73 6.13 1.46 5.11
C VAL A 73 7.37 0.84 5.77
N GLN A 74 8.57 1.07 5.22
CA GLN A 74 9.81 0.55 5.79
C GLN A 74 10.02 1.01 7.24
N ARG A 75 9.85 2.31 7.52
CA ARG A 75 9.94 2.88 8.88
C ARG A 75 8.87 2.30 9.81
N THR A 76 7.66 2.10 9.29
CA THR A 76 6.56 1.48 10.05
C THR A 76 6.90 0.04 10.46
N LEU A 77 7.46 -0.75 9.54
CA LEU A 77 7.86 -2.13 9.82
C LEU A 77 9.11 -2.21 10.70
N LYS A 78 10.04 -1.26 10.58
CA LYS A 78 11.20 -1.15 11.48
C LYS A 78 10.77 -0.93 12.94
N LYS A 79 9.69 -0.16 13.19
CA LYS A 79 9.07 0.02 14.52
C LYS A 79 8.34 -1.23 15.06
N LEU A 80 8.37 -2.33 14.32
CA LEU A 80 7.91 -3.66 14.74
C LEU A 80 9.07 -4.66 14.78
N ASP A 81 10.31 -4.17 14.74
CA ASP A 81 11.55 -4.96 14.68
C ASP A 81 11.67 -5.82 13.42
N ILE A 82 11.02 -5.41 12.33
CA ILE A 82 11.07 -6.10 11.04
C ILE A 82 11.93 -5.28 10.08
N ALA A 83 13.20 -5.64 10.01
CA ALA A 83 14.13 -5.07 9.04
C ALA A 83 13.80 -5.55 7.62
N THR A 84 13.43 -4.62 6.74
CA THR A 84 13.07 -4.89 5.34
C THR A 84 14.04 -4.21 4.37
N LYS A 85 14.30 -4.86 3.24
CA LYS A 85 15.06 -4.29 2.12
C LYS A 85 14.09 -3.73 1.08
N ILE A 86 14.42 -2.56 0.54
CA ILE A 86 13.70 -1.99 -0.60
C ILE A 86 14.20 -2.71 -1.86
N LYS A 87 13.32 -3.47 -2.51
CA LYS A 87 13.54 -3.88 -3.89
C LYS A 87 13.05 -2.75 -4.77
N PHE A 88 14.01 -1.96 -5.26
CA PHE A 88 13.75 -0.72 -5.96
C PHE A 88 12.80 -0.92 -7.17
N PRO A 89 11.89 0.03 -7.44
CA PRO A 89 11.60 1.26 -6.69
C PRO A 89 10.48 1.12 -5.65
N ASN A 90 9.69 0.06 -5.68
CA ASN A 90 8.32 0.09 -5.18
C ASN A 90 7.94 -1.10 -4.29
N ASP A 91 8.87 -2.02 -4.02
CA ASP A 91 8.60 -3.24 -3.26
C ASP A 91 9.44 -3.28 -1.98
N LEU A 92 8.87 -3.83 -0.90
CA LEU A 92 9.62 -4.21 0.30
C LEU A 92 9.71 -5.72 0.39
N GLN A 93 10.88 -6.19 0.83
CA GLN A 93 11.15 -7.60 1.03
C GLN A 93 11.73 -7.88 2.42
N TYR A 94 11.37 -9.04 2.97
CA TYR A 94 11.97 -9.63 4.15
C TYR A 94 12.60 -10.97 3.76
N LYS A 95 13.92 -11.12 3.96
CA LYS A 95 14.69 -12.31 3.55
C LYS A 95 14.42 -12.74 2.10
N GLY A 96 14.44 -11.79 1.17
CA GLY A 96 14.20 -12.02 -0.27
C GLY A 96 12.74 -12.21 -0.68
N LYS A 97 11.81 -12.37 0.27
CA LYS A 97 10.38 -12.54 0.00
C LYS A 97 9.62 -11.21 0.09
N LYS A 98 8.74 -10.94 -0.87
CA LYS A 98 7.94 -9.72 -0.92
C LYS A 98 6.91 -9.64 0.20
N ILE A 99 6.86 -8.49 0.88
CA ILE A 99 5.89 -8.20 1.94
C ILE A 99 4.97 -7.04 1.61
N CYS A 100 5.45 -6.05 0.87
CA CYS A 100 4.67 -4.89 0.47
C CYS A 100 4.97 -4.50 -0.98
N GLY A 101 3.96 -3.96 -1.66
CA GLY A 101 4.08 -3.32 -2.97
C GLY A 101 3.37 -1.98 -2.99
N ILE A 102 3.98 -1.02 -3.66
CA ILE A 102 3.44 0.32 -3.90
C ILE A 102 3.12 0.49 -5.39
N LEU A 103 1.97 1.12 -5.68
CA LEU A 103 1.54 1.50 -7.02
C LEU A 103 1.08 2.95 -7.00
N THR A 104 1.85 3.84 -7.63
CA THR A 104 1.48 5.26 -7.75
C THR A 104 0.97 5.55 -9.16
N GLU A 105 -0.15 6.27 -9.26
CA GLU A 105 -0.80 6.62 -10.53
C GLU A 105 -1.16 8.11 -10.57
N ASN A 106 -1.00 8.74 -11.74
CA ASN A 106 -1.52 10.07 -12.01
C ASN A 106 -2.97 9.98 -12.51
N ILE A 107 -3.79 10.93 -12.08
CA ILE A 107 -5.11 11.19 -12.63
C ILE A 107 -5.04 12.53 -13.35
N PHE A 108 -5.41 12.53 -14.62
CA PHE A 108 -5.37 13.71 -15.47
C PHE A 108 -6.76 14.28 -15.66
N LYS A 109 -6.84 15.61 -15.73
CA LYS A 109 -8.00 16.37 -16.19
C LYS A 109 -7.47 17.49 -17.08
N ASN A 110 -7.94 17.54 -18.34
CA ASN A 110 -7.51 18.52 -19.34
C ASN A 110 -5.96 18.60 -19.44
N ASP A 111 -5.31 17.45 -19.64
CA ASP A 111 -3.85 17.27 -19.76
C ASP A 111 -3.00 17.73 -18.55
N LYS A 112 -3.65 18.12 -17.45
CA LYS A 112 -3.02 18.48 -16.19
C LYS A 112 -3.23 17.38 -15.16
N ILE A 113 -2.22 17.12 -14.34
CA ILE A 113 -2.37 16.20 -13.19
C ILE A 113 -3.35 16.83 -12.20
N GLU A 114 -4.55 16.26 -12.11
CA GLU A 114 -5.58 16.65 -11.16
C GLU A 114 -5.23 16.17 -9.75
N LYS A 115 -4.87 14.89 -9.65
CA LYS A 115 -4.53 14.21 -8.39
C LYS A 115 -3.61 13.02 -8.63
N MET A 116 -2.96 12.57 -7.58
CA MET A 116 -2.11 11.38 -7.58
C MET A 116 -2.65 10.37 -6.57
N ILE A 117 -2.61 9.10 -6.92
CA ILE A 117 -3.10 8.00 -6.08
C ILE A 117 -1.92 7.10 -5.73
N ILE A 118 -1.68 6.90 -4.44
CA ILE A 118 -0.66 5.97 -3.94
C ILE A 118 -1.36 4.74 -3.36
N GLY A 119 -1.36 3.66 -4.11
CA GLY A 119 -1.79 2.33 -3.67
C GLY A 119 -0.72 1.64 -2.83
N ILE A 120 -1.10 1.14 -1.66
CA ILE A 120 -0.24 0.44 -0.71
C ILE A 120 -0.89 -0.90 -0.37
N GLY A 121 -0.20 -1.99 -0.74
CA GLY A 121 -0.56 -3.35 -0.34
C GLY A 121 0.48 -3.92 0.62
N ILE A 122 0.06 -4.41 1.78
CA ILE A 122 0.94 -5.08 2.76
C ILE A 122 0.34 -6.44 3.11
N ASN A 123 1.15 -7.48 2.97
CA ASN A 123 0.83 -8.83 3.42
C ASN A 123 0.94 -8.89 4.94
N THR A 124 -0.19 -8.89 5.65
CA THR A 124 -0.21 -8.86 7.12
C THR A 124 -0.73 -10.16 7.69
N ASN A 125 -2.06 -10.37 7.75
CA ASN A 125 -2.67 -11.60 8.24
C ASN A 125 -3.28 -12.46 7.13
N ASN A 126 -3.33 -11.96 5.89
CA ASN A 126 -3.97 -12.64 4.77
C ASN A 126 -3.29 -13.96 4.43
N PRO A 127 -4.06 -14.97 3.96
CA PRO A 127 -3.48 -16.12 3.30
C PRO A 127 -2.81 -15.68 2.00
N LEU A 128 -1.71 -16.33 1.66
CA LEU A 128 -1.06 -16.21 0.36
C LEU A 128 -1.48 -17.40 -0.52
N PRO A 129 -1.75 -17.20 -1.82
CA PRO A 129 -1.88 -18.30 -2.76
C PRO A 129 -0.62 -19.18 -2.73
N LYS A 130 -0.78 -20.51 -2.87
CA LYS A 130 0.33 -21.48 -2.87
C LYS A 130 1.46 -21.07 -3.82
N SER A 131 1.10 -20.58 -5.02
CA SER A 131 2.05 -20.11 -6.04
C SER A 131 2.92 -18.91 -5.63
N LEU A 132 2.56 -18.20 -4.56
CA LEU A 132 3.29 -17.02 -4.06
C LEU A 132 4.09 -17.30 -2.78
N GLU A 133 3.95 -18.44 -2.12
CA GLU A 133 4.59 -18.68 -0.82
C GLU A 133 6.13 -18.72 -0.85
N SER A 134 6.71 -19.06 -2.00
CA SER A 134 8.16 -18.99 -2.23
C SER A 134 8.64 -17.55 -2.46
N LYS A 135 7.78 -16.66 -2.98
CA LYS A 135 8.12 -15.30 -3.42
C LYS A 135 7.62 -14.20 -2.49
N ALA A 136 6.69 -14.50 -1.59
CA ALA A 136 6.04 -13.56 -0.70
C ALA A 136 5.95 -14.07 0.74
N ILE A 137 5.84 -13.15 1.69
CA ILE A 137 5.72 -13.44 3.12
C ILE A 137 4.75 -12.46 3.76
N THR A 138 4.16 -12.87 4.89
CA THR A 138 3.20 -12.06 5.66
C THR A 138 3.80 -11.68 7.01
N LEU A 139 3.37 -10.55 7.59
CA LEU A 139 3.78 -10.18 8.96
C LEU A 139 3.40 -11.26 9.98
N LYS A 140 2.24 -11.91 9.81
CA LYS A 140 1.82 -13.02 10.67
C LYS A 140 2.83 -14.16 10.67
N LYS A 141 3.38 -14.54 9.50
CA LYS A 141 4.42 -15.58 9.41
C LYS A 141 5.75 -15.12 10.03
N ILE A 142 6.12 -13.85 9.88
CA ILE A 142 7.37 -13.30 10.46
C ILE A 142 7.31 -13.25 11.98
N MET A 143 6.20 -12.74 12.53
CA MET A 143 6.03 -12.52 13.97
C MET A 143 5.51 -13.74 14.73
N LYS A 144 5.15 -14.82 14.02
CA LYS A 144 4.48 -16.02 14.56
C LYS A 144 3.19 -15.74 15.34
N LYS A 145 2.56 -14.58 15.10
CA LYS A 145 1.30 -14.16 15.72
C LYS A 145 0.54 -13.18 14.82
N GLY A 146 -0.76 -13.02 15.05
CA GLY A 146 -1.58 -12.04 14.35
C GLY A 146 -1.11 -10.60 14.61
N VAL A 147 -1.31 -9.71 13.63
CA VAL A 147 -0.99 -8.28 13.75
C VAL A 147 -2.23 -7.41 13.64
N ASN A 148 -2.20 -6.26 14.32
CA ASN A 148 -3.30 -5.31 14.29
C ASN A 148 -3.15 -4.34 13.09
N ASN A 149 -3.94 -4.58 12.03
CA ASN A 149 -3.90 -3.77 10.81
C ASN A 149 -4.23 -2.29 11.06
N LYS A 150 -5.15 -1.97 11.98
CA LYS A 150 -5.49 -0.58 12.34
C LYS A 150 -4.28 0.14 12.95
N LYS A 151 -3.52 -0.54 13.84
CA LYS A 151 -2.26 0.00 14.39
C LYS A 151 -1.20 0.21 13.30
N ILE A 152 -1.06 -0.73 12.36
CA ILE A 152 -0.13 -0.62 11.23
C ILE A 152 -0.49 0.59 10.36
N ILE A 153 -1.76 0.72 9.96
CA ILE A 153 -2.25 1.83 9.14
C ILE A 153 -2.00 3.18 9.85
N ASN A 154 -2.34 3.28 11.14
CA ASN A 154 -2.11 4.51 11.90
C ASN A 154 -0.62 4.89 11.99
N LYS A 155 0.26 3.92 12.24
CA LYS A 155 1.72 4.15 12.23
C LYS A 155 2.22 4.55 10.84
N LEU A 156 1.74 3.88 9.78
CA LEU A 156 2.07 4.19 8.40
C LEU A 156 1.69 5.61 8.02
N LEU A 157 0.48 6.06 8.36
CA LEU A 157 0.05 7.42 8.07
C LEU A 157 0.89 8.48 8.80
N LYS A 158 1.31 8.19 10.04
CA LYS A 158 2.26 9.05 10.76
C LYS A 158 3.60 9.13 10.04
N GLU A 159 4.20 7.99 9.68
CA GLU A 159 5.48 7.98 8.95
C GLU A 159 5.38 8.63 7.57
N PHE A 160 4.25 8.45 6.88
CA PHE A 160 4.00 9.05 5.58
C PHE A 160 3.94 10.57 5.68
N ASN A 161 3.20 11.12 6.65
CA ASN A 161 3.10 12.56 6.90
C ASN A 161 4.43 13.20 7.30
N LEU A 162 5.35 12.46 7.92
CA LEU A 162 6.69 12.97 8.24
C LEU A 162 7.61 13.05 7.02
N LEU A 163 7.30 12.30 5.95
CA LEU A 163 8.14 12.19 4.76
C LEU A 163 7.61 12.96 3.54
N TYR A 164 6.33 13.39 3.57
CA TYR A 164 5.63 14.05 2.47
C TYR A 164 5.28 15.49 2.82
#